data_AF-A0A4Q3W9L5-F1
#
_entry.id   AF-A0A4Q3W9L5-F1
#
_cell.length_a   1.000
_cell.length_b   1.000
_cell.length_c   1.000
_cell.angle_alpha   90.00
_cell.angle_beta   90.00
_cell.angle_gamma   90.00
#
_symmetry.space_group_name_H-M   'P 1'
#
loop_
_entity.id
_entity.type
_entity.pdbx_description
1 polymer ?
#
loop_
_entity_poly.entity_id
_entity_poly.type
_entity_poly.pdbx_seq_one_letter_code
_entity_poly.pdbx_strand_id
1 'polypeptide(L)'
;MKNYIEPLKSFYPTANKELLYVARGMLTGGVKDKEWASLAPSGITSYTSDVIPGWRSSLLVTSLKHGKITRLKLNAAGTTVVEEEELFAGKGRYRDITVSDDGTKIYIVTDKSAVTSGPTEGKGSRQELQGAVIEYTFLR
;
A
#
# COMPACT_ATOMS: atom_id res chain seq x y z
N MET A 1 -23.59 -12.98 -5.96
CA MET A 1 -23.97 -11.97 -4.93
C MET A 1 -24.94 -10.99 -5.58
N LYS A 2 -26.09 -10.72 -4.97
CA LYS A 2 -26.91 -9.56 -5.38
C LYS A 2 -26.22 -8.30 -4.84
N ASN A 3 -26.04 -7.28 -5.68
CA ASN A 3 -25.42 -5.98 -5.36
C ASN A 3 -23.89 -5.97 -5.15
N TYR A 4 -23.15 -6.91 -5.75
CA TYR A 4 -21.69 -6.80 -5.80
C TYR A 4 -21.26 -5.69 -6.77
N ILE A 5 -20.30 -4.88 -6.35
CA ILE A 5 -19.65 -3.85 -7.16
C ILE A 5 -18.17 -4.21 -7.19
N GLU A 6 -17.57 -4.22 -8.38
CA GLU A 6 -16.14 -4.46 -8.53
C GLU A 6 -15.34 -3.40 -7.75
N PRO A 7 -14.31 -3.80 -7.00
CA PRO A 7 -13.45 -2.82 -6.35
C PRO A 7 -12.75 -1.96 -7.40
N LEU A 8 -12.49 -0.70 -7.04
CA LEU A 8 -11.70 0.22 -7.87
C LEU A 8 -10.31 -0.35 -8.21
N LYS A 9 -9.71 -1.07 -7.25
CA LYS A 9 -8.45 -1.77 -7.41
C LYS A 9 -8.39 -2.95 -6.44
N SER A 10 -8.03 -4.12 -6.96
CA SER A 10 -7.57 -5.26 -6.16
C SER A 10 -6.05 -5.36 -6.28
N PHE A 11 -5.35 -5.35 -5.14
CA PHE A 11 -3.91 -5.60 -5.10
C PHE A 11 -3.65 -7.11 -5.02
N TYR A 12 -2.83 -7.62 -5.94
CA TYR A 12 -2.47 -9.03 -6.04
C TYR A 12 -3.68 -10.00 -6.03
N PRO A 13 -4.72 -9.76 -6.88
CA PRO A 13 -5.85 -10.68 -6.96
C PRO A 13 -5.34 -12.07 -7.37
N THR A 14 -5.68 -13.08 -6.57
CA THR A 14 -5.23 -14.45 -6.80
C THR A 14 -6.32 -15.23 -7.54
N ALA A 15 -5.95 -15.90 -8.63
CA ALA A 15 -6.89 -16.73 -9.37
C ALA A 15 -7.43 -17.87 -8.50
N ASN A 16 -8.70 -18.26 -8.71
CA ASN A 16 -9.34 -19.30 -7.90
C ASN A 16 -8.56 -20.64 -7.91
N LYS A 17 -7.97 -21.01 -9.05
CA LYS A 17 -7.14 -22.21 -9.18
C LYS A 17 -5.92 -22.18 -8.23
N GLU A 18 -5.21 -21.06 -8.18
CA GLU A 18 -4.04 -20.88 -7.32
C GLU A 18 -4.44 -20.87 -5.85
N LEU A 19 -5.58 -20.24 -5.53
CA LEU A 19 -6.12 -20.23 -4.18
C LEU A 19 -6.49 -21.64 -3.70
N LEU A 20 -7.12 -22.46 -4.56
CA LEU A 20 -7.43 -23.86 -4.25
C LEU A 20 -6.18 -24.72 -4.11
N TYR A 21 -5.14 -24.46 -4.92
CA TYR A 21 -3.85 -25.13 -4.79
C TYR A 21 -3.22 -24.86 -3.42
N VAL A 22 -3.12 -23.58 -3.03
CA VAL A 22 -2.58 -23.17 -1.72
C VAL A 22 -3.41 -23.74 -0.57
N ALA A 23 -4.75 -23.63 -0.64
CA ALA A 23 -5.64 -24.12 0.42
C ALA A 23 -5.50 -25.64 0.65
N ARG A 24 -5.43 -26.43 -0.44
CA ARG A 24 -5.18 -27.88 -0.34
C ARG A 24 -3.82 -28.18 0.24
N GLY A 25 -2.79 -27.47 -0.20
CA GLY A 25 -1.43 -27.62 0.31
C GLY A 25 -1.29 -27.24 1.79
N MET A 26 -2.07 -26.28 2.30
CA MET A 26 -2.16 -25.99 3.73
C MET A 26 -2.82 -27.12 4.52
N LEU A 27 -3.86 -27.76 3.97
CA LEU A 27 -4.55 -28.88 4.62
C LEU A 27 -3.69 -30.16 4.68
N THR A 28 -2.82 -30.38 3.70
CA THR A 28 -1.98 -31.58 3.61
C THR A 28 -0.55 -31.38 4.13
N GLY A 29 -0.21 -30.19 4.63
CA GLY A 29 1.12 -29.86 5.12
C GLY A 29 2.19 -29.68 4.03
N GLY A 30 1.77 -29.56 2.76
CA GLY A 30 2.66 -29.45 1.59
C GLY A 30 3.20 -28.05 1.30
N VAL A 31 2.58 -26.99 1.83
CA VAL A 31 3.04 -25.61 1.61
C VAL A 31 3.91 -25.17 2.80
N LYS A 32 5.22 -25.15 2.60
CA LYS A 32 6.22 -24.75 3.61
C LYS A 32 6.45 -23.24 3.66
N ASP A 33 6.38 -22.55 2.52
CA ASP A 33 6.52 -21.10 2.41
C ASP A 33 5.15 -20.43 2.41
N LYS A 34 4.79 -19.82 3.53
CA LYS A 34 3.48 -19.17 3.76
C LYS A 34 3.45 -17.70 3.29
N GLU A 35 4.39 -17.31 2.42
CA GLU A 35 4.47 -15.94 1.93
C GLU A 35 3.38 -15.65 0.91
N TRP A 36 2.46 -14.74 1.28
CA TRP A 36 1.45 -14.23 0.35
C TRP A 36 1.98 -12.99 -0.39
N ALA A 37 1.73 -12.92 -1.70
CA ALA A 37 1.88 -11.69 -2.47
C ALA A 37 0.82 -10.67 -2.03
N SER A 38 1.18 -9.77 -1.12
CA SER A 38 0.27 -8.80 -0.53
C SER A 38 0.95 -7.46 -0.38
N LEU A 39 0.21 -6.36 -0.62
CA LEU A 39 0.70 -5.02 -0.38
C LEU A 39 0.74 -4.69 1.12
N ALA A 40 -0.09 -5.35 1.93
CA ALA A 40 -0.40 -4.97 3.31
C ALA A 40 -0.70 -3.45 3.45
N PRO A 41 -1.78 -2.95 2.81
CA PRO A 41 -2.15 -1.55 2.88
C PRO A 41 -2.58 -1.18 4.31
N SER A 42 -2.28 0.06 4.75
CA SER A 42 -2.57 0.48 6.13
C SER A 42 -3.15 1.88 6.28
N GLY A 43 -2.92 2.76 5.32
CA GLY A 43 -3.48 4.11 5.29
C GLY A 43 -3.73 4.57 3.86
N ILE A 44 -4.68 5.48 3.70
CA ILE A 44 -5.10 6.01 2.40
C ILE A 44 -5.53 7.47 2.54
N THR A 45 -5.15 8.30 1.57
CA THR A 45 -5.65 9.67 1.46
C THR A 45 -5.85 10.07 0.00
N SER A 46 -6.73 11.04 -0.24
CA SER A 46 -6.94 11.63 -1.57
C SER A 46 -6.02 12.82 -1.78
N TYR A 47 -5.34 12.88 -2.92
CA TYR A 47 -4.61 14.06 -3.36
C TYR A 47 -5.43 14.80 -4.43
N THR A 48 -5.93 15.99 -4.07
CA THR A 48 -6.87 16.79 -4.88
C THR A 48 -6.30 18.12 -5.35
N SER A 49 -5.12 18.52 -4.87
CA SER A 49 -4.44 19.75 -5.26
C SER A 49 -3.82 19.64 -6.66
N ASP A 50 -3.62 20.79 -7.31
CA ASP A 50 -2.89 20.90 -8.60
C ASP A 50 -1.40 21.27 -8.40
N VAL A 51 -0.94 21.41 -7.16
CA VAL A 51 0.42 21.88 -6.86
C VAL A 51 1.52 20.95 -7.38
N ILE A 52 1.37 19.65 -7.21
CA ILE A 52 2.23 18.64 -7.84
C ILE A 52 1.63 18.30 -9.22
N PRO A 53 2.32 18.63 -10.33
CA PRO A 53 1.79 18.40 -11.67
C PRO A 53 1.42 16.93 -11.90
N GLY A 54 0.25 16.70 -12.47
CA GLY A 54 -0.24 15.35 -12.80
C GLY A 54 -0.82 14.57 -11.61
N TRP A 55 -0.75 15.07 -10.38
CA TRP A 55 -1.18 14.32 -9.19
C TRP A 55 -2.64 14.47 -8.80
N ARG A 56 -3.34 15.54 -9.22
CA ARG A 56 -4.76 15.75 -8.89
C ARG A 56 -5.63 14.52 -9.17
N SER A 57 -6.62 14.21 -8.32
CA SER A 57 -7.45 13.01 -8.45
C SER A 57 -6.66 11.71 -8.29
N SER A 58 -5.70 11.67 -7.36
CA SER A 58 -5.00 10.43 -7.01
C SER A 58 -5.39 9.95 -5.61
N LEU A 59 -5.38 8.64 -5.40
CA LEU A 59 -5.35 8.04 -4.06
C LEU A 59 -3.90 7.69 -3.74
N LEU A 60 -3.44 8.04 -2.54
CA LEU A 60 -2.13 7.67 -2.03
C LEU A 60 -2.31 6.58 -0.97
N VAL A 61 -1.81 5.38 -1.25
CA VAL A 61 -1.98 4.21 -0.39
C VAL A 61 -0.65 3.82 0.23
N THR A 62 -0.56 3.75 1.55
CA THR A 62 0.66 3.30 2.25
C THR A 62 0.72 1.78 2.40
N SER A 63 1.93 1.23 2.44
CA SER A 63 2.20 -0.20 2.62
C SER A 63 3.08 -0.47 3.83
N LEU A 64 2.63 -1.41 4.68
CA LEU A 64 3.44 -1.95 5.76
C LEU A 64 4.50 -2.93 5.27
N LYS A 65 4.15 -3.83 4.34
CA LYS A 65 5.07 -4.91 3.92
C LYS A 65 6.24 -4.37 3.10
N HIS A 66 5.97 -3.37 2.25
CA HIS A 66 6.95 -2.84 1.32
C HIS A 66 7.50 -1.46 1.72
N GLY A 67 6.88 -0.78 2.70
CA GLY A 67 7.36 0.51 3.17
C GLY A 67 7.41 1.57 2.08
N LYS A 68 6.31 1.70 1.34
CA LYS A 68 6.17 2.57 0.16
C LYS A 68 4.79 3.20 0.09
N ILE A 69 4.63 4.19 -0.77
CA ILE A 69 3.35 4.74 -1.19
C ILE A 69 3.03 4.22 -2.60
N THR A 70 1.81 3.76 -2.83
CA THR A 70 1.28 3.50 -4.17
C THR A 70 0.31 4.62 -4.52
N ARG A 71 0.63 5.43 -5.55
CA ARG A 71 -0.24 6.46 -6.10
C ARG A 71 -1.12 5.83 -7.17
N LEU A 72 -2.43 5.90 -6.98
CA LEU A 72 -3.45 5.46 -7.93
C LEU A 72 -4.12 6.70 -8.53
N LYS A 73 -3.74 7.07 -9.74
CA LYS A 73 -4.41 8.16 -10.46
C LYS A 73 -5.77 7.67 -10.94
N LEU A 74 -6.82 8.44 -10.68
CA LEU A 74 -8.16 8.15 -11.14
C LEU A 74 -8.50 8.90 -12.42
N ASN A 75 -9.42 8.34 -13.20
CA ASN A 75 -10.09 9.08 -14.26
C ASN A 75 -10.90 10.27 -13.68
N ALA A 76 -11.39 11.16 -14.56
CA ALA A 76 -12.16 12.33 -14.15
C ALA A 76 -13.43 11.98 -13.34
N ALA A 77 -14.04 10.82 -13.59
CA ALA A 77 -15.23 10.34 -12.89
C ALA A 77 -14.93 9.73 -11.50
N GLY A 78 -13.66 9.47 -11.16
CA GLY A 78 -13.28 8.79 -9.92
C GLY A 78 -13.63 7.29 -9.88
N THR A 79 -13.93 6.67 -11.02
CA THR A 79 -14.46 5.31 -11.10
C THR A 79 -13.45 4.27 -11.58
N THR A 80 -12.29 4.70 -12.08
CA THR A 80 -11.28 3.80 -12.64
C THR A 80 -9.88 4.34 -12.37
N VAL A 81 -8.95 3.44 -12.01
CA VAL A 81 -7.51 3.74 -11.95
C VAL A 81 -6.95 3.76 -13.36
N VAL A 82 -6.31 4.88 -13.74
CA VAL A 82 -5.70 5.07 -15.06
C VAL A 82 -4.18 5.02 -15.04
N GLU A 83 -3.57 5.21 -13.87
CA GLU A 83 -2.12 5.14 -13.67
C GLU A 83 -1.82 4.65 -12.25
N GLU A 84 -0.77 3.85 -12.12
CA GLU A 84 -0.26 3.34 -10.85
C GLU A 84 1.25 3.60 -10.78
N GLU A 85 1.70 4.19 -9.68
CA GLU A 85 3.10 4.53 -9.46
C GLU A 85 3.52 4.20 -8.02
N GLU A 86 4.72 3.66 -7.85
CA GLU A 86 5.32 3.39 -6.54
C GLU A 86 6.28 4.52 -6.16
N LEU A 87 6.11 5.05 -4.95
CA LEU A 87 6.80 6.24 -4.47
C LEU A 87 7.42 6.00 -3.07
N PHE A 88 8.52 6.72 -2.80
CA PHE A 88 9.10 6.89 -1.47
C PHE A 88 9.39 5.58 -0.72
N ALA A 89 9.88 4.55 -1.41
CA ALA A 89 10.14 3.26 -0.79
C ALA A 89 11.32 3.28 0.22
N GLY A 90 11.26 2.42 1.23
CA GLY A 90 12.44 1.98 1.99
C GLY A 90 12.75 2.72 3.29
N LYS A 91 11.94 3.68 3.74
CA LYS A 91 12.21 4.41 5.00
C LYS A 91 11.69 3.70 6.26
N GLY A 92 10.65 2.89 6.13
CA GLY A 92 10.05 2.17 7.24
C GLY A 92 8.75 1.52 6.81
N ARG A 93 8.02 0.93 7.76
CA ARG A 93 6.67 0.42 7.50
C ARG A 93 5.69 1.58 7.59
N TYR A 94 5.18 2.03 6.46
CA TYR A 94 4.28 3.18 6.43
C TYR A 94 2.93 2.78 6.95
N ARG A 95 2.45 3.46 8.01
CA ARG A 95 1.23 3.15 8.74
C ARG A 95 0.07 4.00 8.25
N ASP A 96 0.25 5.30 8.16
CA ASP A 96 -0.79 6.23 7.73
C ASP A 96 -0.18 7.42 6.97
N ILE A 97 -1.02 8.14 6.21
CA ILE A 97 -0.61 9.23 5.32
C ILE A 97 -1.66 10.35 5.31
N THR A 98 -1.19 11.60 5.30
CA THR A 98 -2.03 12.76 5.01
C THR A 98 -1.28 13.79 4.17
N VAL A 99 -2.01 14.76 3.61
CA VAL A 99 -1.50 15.82 2.75
C VAL A 99 -1.84 17.16 3.40
N SER A 100 -0.96 18.16 3.31
CA SER A 100 -1.28 19.52 3.75
C SER A 100 -2.41 20.12 2.92
N ASP A 101 -3.13 21.08 3.50
CA ASP A 101 -4.25 21.76 2.82
C ASP A 101 -3.82 22.46 1.52
N ASP A 102 -2.58 22.97 1.47
CA ASP A 102 -2.00 23.59 0.27
C ASP A 102 -1.48 22.56 -0.76
N GLY A 103 -1.46 21.27 -0.43
CA GLY A 103 -0.97 20.20 -1.29
C GLY A 103 0.56 20.15 -1.46
N THR A 104 1.32 20.98 -0.72
CA THR A 104 2.79 21.03 -0.86
C THR A 104 3.52 19.97 -0.04
N LYS A 105 2.88 19.44 1.01
CA LYS A 105 3.50 18.50 1.95
C LYS A 105 2.69 17.22 2.07
N ILE A 106 3.43 16.12 2.22
CA ILE A 106 2.90 14.79 2.53
C ILE A 106 3.50 14.35 3.85
N TYR A 107 2.66 13.97 4.79
CA TYR A 107 3.06 13.47 6.10
C TYR A 107 2.77 11.98 6.19
N ILE A 108 3.73 11.21 6.70
CA ILE A 108 3.62 9.76 6.87
C ILE A 108 4.02 9.41 8.30
N VAL A 109 3.28 8.50 8.93
CA VAL A 109 3.71 7.86 10.17
C VAL A 109 4.22 6.46 9.90
N THR A 110 5.27 6.04 10.61
CA THR A 110 5.83 4.69 10.48
C THR A 110 5.58 3.84 11.72
N ASP A 111 5.42 2.53 11.54
CA ASP A 111 5.38 1.61 12.69
C ASP A 111 6.70 1.64 13.45
N LYS A 112 6.62 1.50 14.78
CA LYS A 112 7.79 1.24 15.63
C LYS A 112 8.32 -0.19 15.46
N SER A 113 7.45 -1.15 15.17
CA SER A 113 7.83 -2.57 15.08
C SER A 113 8.52 -2.88 13.76
N ALA A 114 9.57 -3.70 13.82
CA ALA A 114 10.23 -4.25 12.63
C ALA A 114 9.56 -5.50 12.05
N VAL A 115 8.62 -6.09 12.78
CA VAL A 115 8.03 -7.41 12.48
C VAL A 115 6.54 -7.33 12.25
N THR A 116 6.04 -8.16 11.33
CA THR A 116 4.63 -8.46 11.13
C THR A 116 4.24 -9.71 11.91
N SER A 117 2.97 -9.82 12.31
CA SER A 117 2.43 -10.98 13.03
C SER A 117 2.26 -12.25 12.14
N GLY A 118 2.94 -12.32 11.00
CA GLY A 118 2.80 -13.40 10.02
C GLY A 118 3.74 -14.57 10.28
N PRO A 119 3.53 -15.73 9.62
CA PRO A 119 4.40 -16.91 9.72
C PRO A 119 5.79 -16.70 9.10
N THR A 120 6.08 -15.50 8.61
CA THR A 120 7.38 -15.09 8.11
C THR A 120 8.36 -15.09 9.27
N GLU A 121 9.29 -16.04 9.31
CA GLU A 121 10.54 -15.91 10.07
C GLU A 121 11.42 -14.83 9.42
N GLY A 122 10.91 -13.61 9.34
CA GLY A 122 11.61 -12.46 8.81
C GLY A 122 12.31 -11.76 9.96
N LYS A 123 13.63 -11.91 10.05
CA LYS A 123 14.47 -10.92 10.73
C LYS A 123 14.07 -9.56 10.15
N GLY A 124 13.39 -8.73 10.93
CA GLY A 124 12.88 -7.44 10.45
C GLY A 124 14.01 -6.70 9.74
N SER A 125 13.80 -6.35 8.47
CA SER A 125 14.78 -5.53 7.76
C SER A 125 14.98 -4.25 8.57
N ARG A 126 16.22 -3.77 8.64
CA ARG A 126 16.55 -2.55 9.36
C ARG A 126 15.77 -1.40 8.73
N GLN A 127 14.69 -0.99 9.39
CA GLN A 127 13.96 0.21 9.03
C GLN A 127 14.78 1.42 9.44
N GLU A 128 14.89 2.40 8.54
CA GLU A 128 15.61 3.65 8.78
C GLU A 128 14.89 4.50 9.83
N LEU A 129 13.56 4.60 9.73
CA LEU A 129 12.71 5.47 10.53
C LEU A 129 11.59 4.67 11.19
N GLN A 130 11.80 4.23 12.43
CA GLN A 130 10.82 3.47 13.23
C GLN A 130 10.04 4.40 14.17
N GLY A 131 8.71 4.29 14.16
CA GLY A 131 7.85 5.11 15.05
C GLY A 131 7.97 6.61 14.79
N ALA A 132 8.26 7.00 13.54
CA ALA A 132 8.60 8.35 13.16
C ALA A 132 7.44 9.04 12.41
N VAL A 133 7.49 10.36 12.36
CA VAL A 133 6.74 11.19 11.41
C VAL A 133 7.72 11.62 10.32
N ILE A 134 7.38 11.37 9.07
CA ILE A 134 8.14 11.78 7.88
C ILE A 134 7.37 12.89 7.19
N GLU A 135 8.04 13.98 6.84
CA GLU A 135 7.51 15.02 5.97
C GLU A 135 8.24 14.96 4.62
N TYR A 136 7.48 14.87 3.53
CA TYR A 136 7.96 15.14 2.18
C TYR A 136 7.41 16.49 1.74
N THR A 137 8.28 17.39 1.31
CA THR A 137 7.90 18.68 0.74
C THR A 137 8.18 18.70 -0.76
N PHE A 138 7.19 19.10 -1.55
CA PHE A 138 7.37 19.35 -2.96
C PHE A 138 8.16 20.63 -3.19
N LEU A 139 9.27 20.53 -3.92
CA LEU A 139 10.10 21.66 -4.30
C LEU A 139 9.77 22.04 -5.75
N ARG A 140 9.46 23.32 -5.97
CA ARG A 140 9.21 23.90 -7.30
C ARG A 140 10.49 24.23 -8.02
#